data_AF-A0A329IYB3-F1
#
_entry.id   AF-A0A329IYB3-F1
#
_cell.length_a   1.000
_cell.length_b   1.000
_cell.length_c   1.000
_cell.angle_alpha   90.00
_cell.angle_beta   90.00
_cell.angle_gamma   90.00
#
_symmetry.space_group_name_H-M   'P 1'
#
loop_
_entity.id
_entity.type
_entity.pdbx_description
1 polymer ?
#
loop_
_entity_poly.entity_id
_entity_poly.type
_entity_poly.pdbx_seq_one_letter_code
_entity_poly.pdbx_strand_id
1 'polypeptide(L)'
;MTAAIREGDATSTGGRVLQTSGTQVWRERRLARMGDPVWCGACGTVGFIAQGNPTFIDEVLAVATEGQAVRCGCPEGEHRLIASQDQLRADMQATIEIPKDQARKARKRAKKIAALLSSDRPPTAAARSDTA
;
A
#
# COMPACT_ATOMS: atom_id res chain seq x y z
N MET A 1 3.13 18.67 -9.81
CA MET A 1 3.07 17.31 -10.37
C MET A 1 3.73 16.33 -9.41
N THR A 2 3.19 15.12 -9.31
CA THR A 2 3.70 14.07 -8.40
C THR A 2 3.56 12.70 -9.04
N ALA A 3 4.51 11.81 -8.79
CA ALA A 3 4.56 10.51 -9.44
C ALA A 3 3.44 9.59 -8.94
N ALA A 4 2.82 8.86 -9.88
CA ALA A 4 1.83 7.85 -9.56
C ALA A 4 2.49 6.60 -8.98
N ILE A 5 1.85 6.05 -7.94
CA ILE A 5 2.26 4.84 -7.27
C ILE A 5 1.70 3.62 -8.00
N ARG A 6 2.48 2.55 -8.04
CA ARG A 6 2.14 1.29 -8.71
C ARG A 6 2.33 0.11 -7.77
N GLU A 7 1.69 -1.00 -8.10
CA GLU A 7 1.87 -2.27 -7.40
C GLU A 7 3.36 -2.61 -7.26
N GLY A 8 3.84 -2.92 -6.06
CA GLY A 8 5.24 -3.21 -5.77
C GLY A 8 6.12 -1.99 -5.43
N ASP A 9 5.58 -0.77 -5.48
CA ASP A 9 6.34 0.42 -5.05
C ASP A 9 6.66 0.36 -3.57
N ALA A 10 7.81 0.93 -3.20
CA ALA A 10 8.32 0.89 -1.84
C ALA A 10 7.59 1.87 -0.93
N THR A 11 7.79 1.71 0.38
CA THR A 11 7.31 2.66 1.38
C THR A 11 8.40 3.05 2.36
N SER A 12 8.24 4.20 3.02
CA SER A 12 9.20 4.73 4.00
C SER A 12 9.57 3.77 5.14
N THR A 13 8.67 2.83 5.48
CA THR A 13 8.85 1.85 6.56
C THR A 13 9.43 0.51 6.09
N GLY A 14 10.10 0.47 4.93
CA GLY A 14 10.64 -0.76 4.35
C GLY A 14 9.57 -1.74 3.85
N GLY A 15 8.37 -1.23 3.61
CA GLY A 15 7.22 -1.97 3.10
C GLY A 15 7.07 -1.89 1.58
N ARG A 16 5.96 -2.43 1.07
CA ARG A 16 5.61 -2.36 -0.36
C ARG A 16 4.11 -2.35 -0.61
N VAL A 17 3.70 -1.73 -1.71
CA VAL A 17 2.33 -1.79 -2.22
C VAL A 17 2.04 -3.19 -2.76
N LEU A 18 0.91 -3.76 -2.36
CA LEU A 18 0.47 -5.10 -2.77
C LEU A 18 -0.63 -5.02 -3.82
N GLN A 19 -1.28 -6.16 -4.11
CA GLN A 19 -2.41 -6.38 -5.02
C GLN A 19 -3.28 -5.12 -5.23
N THR A 20 -2.92 -4.30 -6.22
CA THR A 20 -3.63 -3.05 -6.48
C THR A 20 -4.93 -3.32 -7.20
N SER A 21 -5.91 -2.44 -6.99
CA SER A 21 -7.21 -2.53 -7.62
C SER A 21 -7.28 -1.77 -8.94
N GLY A 22 -6.24 -1.01 -9.30
CA GLY A 22 -6.24 -0.19 -10.51
C GLY A 22 -6.54 -0.98 -11.78
N THR A 23 -7.30 -0.35 -12.68
CA THR A 23 -7.57 -0.87 -14.03
C THR A 23 -6.50 -0.42 -15.01
N GLN A 24 -5.91 0.76 -14.75
CA GLN A 24 -4.80 1.27 -15.55
C GLN A 24 -3.49 0.56 -15.21
N VAL A 25 -2.72 0.25 -16.25
CA VAL A 25 -1.42 -0.40 -16.17
C VAL A 25 -0.37 0.51 -16.75
N TRP A 26 0.73 0.71 -16.02
CA TRP A 26 1.88 1.48 -16.48
C TRP A 26 3.17 0.69 -16.32
N ARG A 27 3.81 0.38 -17.45
CA ARG A 27 5.00 -0.49 -17.53
C ARG A 27 4.75 -1.80 -16.78
N GLU A 28 3.71 -2.52 -17.21
CA GLU A 28 3.31 -3.86 -16.71
C GLU A 28 2.85 -3.92 -15.24
N ARG A 29 2.81 -2.78 -14.54
CA ARG A 29 2.39 -2.69 -13.14
C ARG A 29 1.12 -1.85 -13.04
N ARG A 30 0.11 -2.40 -12.35
CA ARG A 30 -1.17 -1.72 -12.12
C ARG A 30 -0.97 -0.51 -11.23
N LEU A 31 -1.69 0.58 -11.50
CA LEU A 31 -1.70 1.75 -10.64
C LEU A 31 -2.31 1.42 -9.27
N ALA A 32 -1.78 2.04 -8.22
CA ALA A 32 -2.30 1.91 -6.87
C ALA A 32 -3.37 2.98 -6.62
N ARG A 33 -4.51 2.57 -6.07
CA ARG A 33 -5.61 3.47 -5.70
C ARG A 33 -5.72 3.61 -4.19
N MET A 34 -6.38 4.66 -3.71
CA MET A 34 -6.70 4.75 -2.29
C MET A 34 -7.45 3.47 -1.84
N GLY A 35 -7.11 2.96 -0.66
CA GLY A 35 -7.68 1.72 -0.11
C GLY A 35 -7.00 0.43 -0.57
N ASP A 36 -6.03 0.50 -1.49
CA ASP A 36 -5.24 -0.67 -1.85
C ASP A 36 -4.31 -1.12 -0.71
N PRO A 37 -4.07 -2.44 -0.60
CA PRO A 37 -3.31 -3.03 0.48
C PRO A 37 -1.82 -2.69 0.38
N VAL A 38 -1.20 -2.46 1.54
CA VAL A 38 0.24 -2.17 1.66
C VAL A 38 0.81 -3.01 2.80
N TRP A 39 1.89 -3.75 2.53
CA TRP A 39 2.63 -4.42 3.59
C TRP A 39 3.58 -3.43 4.27
N CYS A 40 3.59 -3.38 5.60
CA CYS A 40 4.46 -2.51 6.38
C CYS A 40 5.61 -3.33 6.99
N GLY A 41 6.85 -2.98 6.66
CA GLY A 41 8.04 -3.62 7.24
C GLY A 41 8.25 -3.31 8.72
N ALA A 42 7.83 -2.12 9.18
CA ALA A 42 8.04 -1.69 10.55
C ALA A 42 7.14 -2.42 11.58
N CYS A 43 5.84 -2.55 11.29
CA CYS A 43 4.91 -3.25 12.21
C CYS A 43 4.57 -4.68 11.77
N GLY A 44 5.05 -5.14 10.61
CA GLY A 44 4.80 -6.49 10.09
C GLY A 44 3.34 -6.78 9.72
N THR A 45 2.49 -5.75 9.64
CA THR A 45 1.06 -5.90 9.30
C THR A 45 0.76 -5.38 7.89
N VAL A 46 -0.41 -5.79 7.36
CA VAL A 46 -0.95 -5.22 6.12
C VAL A 46 -1.89 -4.07 6.48
N GLY A 47 -1.54 -2.88 6.00
CA GLY A 47 -2.36 -1.69 6.02
C GLY A 47 -3.02 -1.42 4.68
N PHE A 48 -3.43 -0.17 4.47
CA PHE A 48 -4.00 0.29 3.21
C PHE A 48 -3.62 1.74 2.93
N ILE A 49 -3.62 2.12 1.65
CA ILE A 49 -3.38 3.49 1.23
C ILE A 49 -4.51 4.39 1.74
N ALA A 50 -4.19 5.42 2.52
CA ALA A 50 -5.18 6.29 3.15
C ALA A 50 -5.55 7.51 2.29
N GLN A 51 -4.75 7.82 1.29
CA GLN A 51 -4.82 9.06 0.54
C GLN A 51 -4.73 8.79 -0.97
N GLY A 52 -5.32 9.69 -1.76
CA GLY A 52 -5.25 9.65 -3.22
C GLY A 52 -5.23 11.06 -3.81
N ASN A 53 -4.83 11.20 -5.07
CA ASN A 53 -4.76 12.48 -5.74
C ASN A 53 -6.03 12.74 -6.58
N PRO A 54 -6.87 13.72 -6.24
CA PRO A 54 -8.15 13.96 -6.91
C PRO A 54 -8.00 14.41 -8.38
N THR A 55 -6.81 14.83 -8.81
CA THR A 55 -6.52 15.19 -10.21
C THR A 55 -6.14 13.98 -11.06
N PHE A 56 -5.96 12.81 -10.45
CA PHE A 56 -5.69 11.56 -11.15
C PHE A 56 -6.64 10.46 -10.66
N ILE A 57 -7.69 10.22 -11.43
CA ILE A 57 -8.73 9.24 -11.12
C ILE A 57 -8.59 8.02 -12.03
N ASP A 58 -8.67 6.84 -11.43
CA ASP A 58 -8.84 5.57 -12.13
C ASP A 58 -10.22 4.98 -11.77
N GLU A 59 -11.12 5.03 -12.75
CA GLU A 59 -12.57 4.87 -12.63
C GLU A 59 -13.22 5.91 -11.69
N VAL A 60 -13.47 5.53 -10.44
CA VAL A 60 -14.15 6.35 -9.41
C VAL A 60 -13.28 6.55 -8.17
N LEU A 61 -12.04 6.07 -8.20
CA LEU A 61 -11.11 6.13 -7.08
C LEU A 61 -9.86 6.91 -7.48
N ALA A 62 -9.42 7.80 -6.60
CA ALA A 62 -8.19 8.53 -6.83
C ALA A 62 -6.96 7.61 -6.73
N VAL A 63 -6.06 7.79 -7.68
CA VAL A 63 -4.75 7.14 -7.76
C VAL A 63 -3.88 7.69 -6.66
N ALA A 64 -3.14 6.81 -5.99
CA ALA A 64 -2.19 7.17 -4.97
C ALA A 64 -0.93 7.74 -5.63
N THR A 65 -0.40 8.81 -5.05
CA THR A 65 0.82 9.48 -5.54
C THR A 65 1.90 9.51 -4.47
N GLU A 66 3.12 9.82 -4.87
CA GLU A 66 4.28 9.89 -4.00
C GLU A 66 4.03 10.78 -2.77
N GLY A 67 4.52 10.32 -1.61
CA GLY A 67 4.42 11.02 -0.34
C GLY A 67 3.04 10.93 0.32
N GLN A 68 2.09 10.20 -0.25
CA GLN A 68 0.79 10.00 0.38
C GLN A 68 0.83 8.95 1.49
N ALA A 69 -0.06 9.12 2.47
CA ALA A 69 -0.08 8.36 3.70
C ALA A 69 -0.66 6.95 3.53
N VAL A 70 -0.10 6.01 4.29
CA VAL A 70 -0.61 4.65 4.47
C VAL A 70 -1.09 4.51 5.92
N ARG A 71 -2.24 3.87 6.10
CA ARG A 71 -2.77 3.52 7.43
C ARG A 71 -2.49 2.04 7.71
N CYS A 72 -1.62 1.79 8.67
CA CYS A 72 -1.30 0.46 9.21
C CYS A 72 -1.35 0.50 10.75
N GLY A 73 -0.64 -0.40 11.43
CA GLY A 73 -0.51 -0.38 12.90
C GLY A 73 0.46 0.66 13.46
N CYS A 74 1.22 1.35 12.61
CA CYS A 74 2.13 2.43 13.02
C CYS A 74 1.37 3.73 13.38
N PRO A 75 2.00 4.65 14.13
CA PRO A 75 1.47 5.99 14.34
C PRO A 75 1.11 6.68 13.03
N GLU A 76 0.02 7.46 13.04
CA GLU A 76 -0.38 8.22 11.85
C GLU A 76 0.73 9.21 11.47
N GLY A 77 1.09 9.24 10.19
CA GLY A 77 2.08 10.19 9.67
C GLY A 77 3.46 9.60 9.33
N GLU A 78 3.81 8.41 9.81
CA GLU A 78 5.14 7.84 9.56
C GLU A 78 5.23 7.03 8.27
N HIS A 79 4.12 6.41 7.86
CA HIS A 79 4.09 5.52 6.70
C HIS A 79 3.70 6.29 5.43
N ARG A 80 4.64 6.34 4.47
CA ARG A 80 4.54 7.09 3.22
C ARG A 80 4.88 6.23 2.00
N LEU A 81 4.21 6.50 0.88
CA LEU A 81 4.46 5.84 -0.40
C LEU A 81 5.66 6.47 -1.13
N ILE A 82 6.49 5.65 -1.75
CA ILE A 82 7.67 6.06 -2.53
C ILE A 82 7.55 5.48 -3.94
N ALA A 83 7.43 6.36 -4.94
CA ALA A 83 7.30 5.93 -6.32
C ALA A 83 8.63 5.37 -6.85
N SER A 84 8.59 4.26 -7.59
CA SER A 84 9.79 3.73 -8.28
C SER A 84 10.07 4.40 -9.63
N GLN A 85 9.27 5.40 -10.00
CA GLN A 85 9.28 6.04 -11.31
C GLN A 85 8.80 7.48 -11.18
N ASP A 86 9.14 8.33 -12.14
CA ASP A 86 8.78 9.74 -12.16
C ASP A 86 8.20 10.20 -13.51
N GLN A 87 7.78 9.29 -14.38
CA GLN A 87 7.28 9.58 -15.74
C GLN A 87 5.77 9.75 -15.79
N LEU A 88 5.02 8.87 -15.13
CA LEU A 88 3.57 8.99 -14.99
C LEU A 88 3.28 9.82 -13.74
N ARG A 89 2.74 11.03 -13.95
CA ARG A 89 2.49 12.01 -12.89
C ARG A 89 1.04 12.46 -12.90
N ALA A 90 0.53 12.79 -11.72
CA ALA A 90 -0.67 13.61 -11.58
C ALA A 90 -0.35 15.08 -11.87
N ASP A 91 -1.33 15.82 -12.37
CA ASP A 91 -1.20 17.22 -12.78
C ASP A 91 -0.73 18.11 -11.62
N MET A 92 -1.30 17.89 -10.42
CA MET A 92 -1.01 18.70 -9.24
C MET A 92 -0.57 17.84 -8.06
N GLN A 93 0.11 18.45 -7.09
CA GLN A 93 0.30 17.84 -5.77
C GLN A 93 -0.98 18.09 -4.95
N ALA A 94 -1.96 17.20 -5.09
CA ALA A 94 -3.23 17.29 -4.38
C ALA A 94 -3.51 15.98 -3.64
N THR A 95 -4.20 16.09 -2.51
CA THR A 95 -4.45 14.95 -1.63
C THR A 95 -5.88 15.01 -1.11
N ILE A 96 -6.59 13.89 -1.22
CA ILE A 96 -7.84 13.63 -0.54
C ILE A 96 -7.69 12.39 0.36
N GLU A 97 -8.39 12.41 1.48
CA GLU A 97 -8.50 11.26 2.37
C GLU A 97 -9.53 10.26 1.85
N ILE A 98 -9.27 8.98 2.05
CA ILE A 98 -10.23 7.92 1.76
C ILE A 98 -11.50 8.10 2.61
N PRO A 99 -12.71 8.03 2.01
CA PRO A 99 -13.97 8.07 2.74
C PRO A 99 -14.07 6.98 3.81
N LYS A 100 -14.77 7.25 4.93
CA LYS A 100 -14.84 6.33 6.09
C LYS A 100 -15.39 4.94 5.74
N ASP A 101 -16.38 4.87 4.85
CA ASP A 101 -16.99 3.63 4.38
C ASP A 101 -16.00 2.80 3.53
N GLN A 102 -15.24 3.46 2.66
CA GLN A 102 -14.18 2.83 1.87
C GLN A 102 -13.01 2.39 2.76
N ALA A 103 -12.61 3.21 3.73
CA ALA A 103 -11.58 2.87 4.72
C ALA A 103 -11.95 1.60 5.49
N ARG A 104 -13.23 1.45 5.87
CA ARG A 104 -13.73 0.22 6.52
C ARG A 104 -13.60 -1.00 5.61
N LYS A 105 -13.91 -0.87 4.31
CA LYS A 105 -13.74 -1.96 3.32
C LYS A 105 -12.26 -2.30 3.13
N ALA A 106 -11.41 -1.29 2.98
CA ALA A 106 -9.96 -1.43 2.84
C ALA A 106 -9.35 -2.16 4.05
N ARG A 107 -9.73 -1.80 5.27
CA ARG A 107 -9.32 -2.51 6.50
C ARG A 107 -9.69 -4.00 6.48
N LYS A 108 -10.90 -4.35 6.03
CA LYS A 108 -11.32 -5.76 5.92
C LYS A 108 -10.49 -6.51 4.87
N ARG A 109 -10.23 -5.89 3.72
CA ARG A 109 -9.38 -6.45 2.65
C ARG A 109 -7.95 -6.66 3.13
N ALA A 110 -7.37 -5.67 3.81
CA ALA A 110 -6.03 -5.75 4.39
C ALA A 110 -5.91 -6.90 5.40
N LYS A 111 -6.89 -7.07 6.29
CA LYS A 111 -6.95 -8.21 7.23
C LYS A 111 -6.99 -9.57 6.51
N LYS A 112 -7.79 -9.69 5.45
CA LYS A 112 -7.86 -10.92 4.66
C LYS A 112 -6.52 -11.25 4.00
N ILE A 113 -5.83 -10.25 3.45
CA ILE A 113 -4.50 -10.43 2.84
C ILE A 113 -3.47 -10.78 3.91
N ALA A 114 -3.49 -10.12 5.08
CA ALA A 114 -2.61 -10.47 6.20
C ALA A 114 -2.79 -11.93 6.65
N ALA A 115 -4.04 -12.41 6.72
CA ALA A 115 -4.33 -13.80 7.07
C ALA A 115 -3.75 -14.78 6.04
N LEU A 116 -3.89 -14.50 4.74
CA LEU A 116 -3.31 -15.33 3.67
C LEU A 116 -1.78 -15.35 3.72
N LEU A 117 -1.14 -14.20 3.96
CA LEU A 117 0.32 -14.12 4.10
C LEU A 117 0.83 -14.89 5.33
N SER A 118 0.00 -15.05 6.37
CA SER A 118 0.37 -15.83 7.56
C SER A 118 0.20 -17.35 7.38
N SER A 119 -0.73 -17.80 6.52
CA SER A 119 -0.94 -19.23 6.25
C SER A 119 0.14 -19.84 5.37
N ASP A 120 0.82 -19.02 4.55
CA ASP A 120 1.92 -19.46 3.70
C ASP A 120 3.27 -19.51 4.43
N ARG A 121 3.31 -19.20 5.73
CA ARG A 121 4.52 -19.39 6.53
C ARG A 121 4.69 -20.90 6.80
N PRO A 122 5.72 -21.57 6.24
CA PRO A 122 6.01 -22.94 6.68
C PRO A 122 6.25 -22.93 8.19
N PRO A 123 5.81 -23.97 8.92
CA PRO A 123 6.06 -24.06 10.36
C PRO A 123 7.57 -23.92 10.56
N THR A 124 7.97 -22.93 11.34
CA THR A 124 9.36 -22.61 11.66
C THR A 124 10.09 -23.89 12.03
N ALA A 125 11.19 -24.18 11.33
CA ALA A 125 12.09 -25.27 11.66
C ALA A 125 12.48 -25.14 13.14
N ALA A 126 11.93 -26.04 13.96
CA ALA A 126 12.45 -26.34 15.27
C ALA A 126 13.82 -27.00 15.08
N ALA A 127 14.90 -26.26 15.27
CA ALA A 127 16.25 -26.79 15.42
C ALA A 127 16.90 -26.03 16.59
N ARG A 128 16.55 -26.45 17.82
CA ARG A 128 17.40 -27.26 18.71
C ARG A 128 18.54 -26.44 19.30
N SER A 129 18.26 -25.89 20.49
CA SER A 129 19.25 -25.74 21.55
C SER A 129 19.72 -27.14 21.95
N ASP A 130 20.94 -27.53 21.60
CA ASP A 130 21.66 -28.55 22.33
C ASP A 130 22.99 -27.95 22.78
N THR A 131 22.97 -27.57 24.05
CA THR A 131 24.13 -27.36 24.89
C THR A 131 24.62 -28.72 25.32
N ALA A 132 25.80 -29.15 24.86
CA ALA A 132 26.71 -30.07 25.53
C ALA A 132 28.03 -30.14 24.76
#